data_AF-A0A368FY27-F1
#
_entry.id   AF-A0A368FY27-F1
#
_cell.length_a   1.000
_cell.length_b   1.000
_cell.length_c   1.000
_cell.angle_alpha   90.00
_cell.angle_beta   90.00
_cell.angle_gamma   90.00
#
_symmetry.space_group_name_H-M   'P 1'
#
loop_
_entity.id
_entity.type
_entity.pdbx_description
1 polymer ?
#
loop_
_entity_poly.entity_id
_entity_poly.type
_entity_poly.pdbx_seq_one_letter_code
_entity_poly.pdbx_strand_id
1 'polypeptide(L)'
;MPDFTVAGPLVAAICYYGTVLGTAELSRRILDKTISKKTSFHRFLIELIGTAQICTCVFENAVIVQHYGVSSFFIATTVLGFIFSSTGRGSYGTPLTPIEMLYYGEIRLSRFLLFLLAEMMGGAIAWHIARTLWFHSLQYSQTHMEMFVNSQNTCSIVHQRDFLIVLAYEIAGCFAMRSVLPRLPANVGKYLAPAFIASLFSFSILFIGDSGLDPIVASSLFFGCSGLSAQWFILLYWVCPVVGWMLGAYINRRPLKSPKKLKRAAKKKSE
;
A
#
# COMPACT_ATOMS: atom_id res chain seq x y z
N MET A 1 14.45 -20.39 -28.39
CA MET A 1 14.08 -20.97 -27.08
C MET A 1 14.02 -19.79 -26.14
N PRO A 2 12.90 -19.50 -25.45
CA PRO A 2 12.87 -18.39 -24.51
C PRO A 2 13.90 -18.67 -23.42
N ASP A 3 14.81 -17.73 -23.19
CA ASP A 3 15.93 -17.91 -22.27
C ASP A 3 15.42 -18.24 -20.86
N PHE A 4 15.73 -19.43 -20.38
CA PHE A 4 15.41 -19.88 -19.01
C PHE A 4 15.93 -18.89 -17.94
N THR A 5 16.94 -18.08 -18.27
CA THR A 5 17.49 -17.03 -17.42
C THR A 5 16.54 -15.86 -17.20
N VAL A 6 15.67 -15.55 -18.17
CA VAL A 6 14.69 -14.46 -18.08
C VAL A 6 13.35 -14.96 -17.51
N ALA A 7 13.01 -16.24 -17.66
CA ALA A 7 11.73 -16.76 -17.13
C ALA A 7 11.79 -17.14 -15.64
N GLY A 8 12.95 -17.56 -15.14
CA GLY A 8 13.12 -18.08 -13.77
C GLY A 8 12.62 -17.14 -12.67
N PRO A 9 13.12 -15.89 -12.58
CA PRO A 9 12.71 -14.96 -11.52
C PRO A 9 11.21 -14.62 -11.58
N LEU A 10 10.63 -14.48 -12.77
CA LEU A 10 9.20 -14.21 -12.94
C LEU A 10 8.34 -15.39 -12.49
N VAL A 11 8.73 -16.62 -12.81
CA VAL A 11 8.02 -17.81 -12.35
C VAL A 11 8.08 -17.92 -10.82
N ALA A 12 9.26 -17.67 -10.23
CA ALA A 12 9.43 -17.66 -8.79
C ALA A 12 8.52 -16.61 -8.11
N ALA A 13 8.47 -15.39 -8.66
CA ALA A 13 7.61 -14.33 -8.17
C ALA A 13 6.11 -14.64 -8.36
N ILE A 14 5.70 -15.21 -9.50
CA ILE A 14 4.30 -15.62 -9.71
C ILE A 14 3.89 -16.71 -8.71
N CYS A 15 4.75 -17.71 -8.48
CA CYS A 15 4.51 -18.73 -7.48
C CYS A 15 4.42 -18.12 -6.08
N TYR A 16 5.32 -17.20 -5.74
CA TYR A 16 5.30 -16.45 -4.48
C TYR A 16 3.97 -15.71 -4.29
N TYR A 17 3.57 -14.88 -5.27
CA TYR A 17 2.30 -14.15 -5.21
C TYR A 17 1.11 -15.11 -5.09
N GLY A 18 1.12 -16.20 -5.86
CA GLY A 18 0.09 -17.23 -5.81
C GLY A 18 -0.05 -17.85 -4.43
N THR A 19 1.06 -18.18 -3.77
CA THR A 19 1.08 -18.73 -2.41
C THR A 19 0.55 -17.73 -1.38
N VAL A 20 0.98 -16.47 -1.46
CA VAL A 20 0.52 -15.42 -0.52
C VAL A 20 -0.98 -15.15 -0.70
N LEU A 21 -1.44 -14.97 -1.94
CA LEU A 21 -2.85 -14.75 -2.26
C LEU A 21 -3.72 -15.95 -1.87
N GLY A 22 -3.27 -17.16 -2.16
CA GLY A 22 -3.98 -18.40 -1.88
C GLY A 22 -4.12 -18.66 -0.38
N THR A 23 -3.04 -18.50 0.38
CA THR A 23 -3.07 -18.67 1.85
C THR A 23 -3.94 -17.59 2.50
N ALA A 24 -3.83 -16.33 2.09
CA ALA A 24 -4.67 -15.26 2.63
C ALA A 24 -6.17 -15.46 2.32
N GLU A 25 -6.54 -15.87 1.10
CA GLU A 25 -7.93 -16.18 0.76
C GLU A 25 -8.45 -17.39 1.56
N LEU A 26 -7.63 -18.43 1.73
CA LEU A 26 -7.97 -19.58 2.57
C LEU A 26 -8.18 -19.17 4.03
N SER A 27 -7.28 -18.37 4.61
CA SER A 27 -7.40 -17.86 5.98
C SER A 27 -8.67 -17.04 6.16
N ARG A 28 -9.02 -16.16 5.21
CA ARG A 28 -10.28 -15.40 5.24
C ARG A 28 -11.51 -16.31 5.18
N ARG A 29 -11.49 -17.35 4.35
CA ARG A 29 -12.59 -18.33 4.26
C ARG A 29 -12.77 -19.14 5.54
N ILE A 30 -11.68 -19.57 6.16
CA ILE A 30 -11.71 -20.26 7.45
C ILE A 30 -12.28 -19.32 8.51
N LEU A 31 -11.77 -18.09 8.58
CA LEU A 31 -12.23 -17.06 9.51
C LEU A 31 -13.73 -16.76 9.37
N ASP A 32 -14.23 -16.60 8.14
CA ASP A 32 -15.65 -16.36 7.85
C ASP A 32 -16.56 -17.52 8.29
N LYS A 33 -16.01 -18.74 8.39
CA LYS A 33 -16.73 -19.93 8.87
C LYS A 33 -16.64 -20.12 10.38
N THR A 34 -15.54 -19.72 11.02
CA THR A 34 -15.28 -19.97 12.44
C THR A 34 -15.69 -18.83 13.35
N ILE A 35 -15.64 -17.57 12.89
CA ILE A 35 -15.87 -16.39 13.72
C ILE A 35 -16.99 -15.52 13.12
N SER A 36 -17.88 -15.04 13.99
CA SER A 36 -18.96 -14.15 13.57
C SER A 36 -18.44 -12.82 13.02
N LYS A 37 -18.87 -12.47 11.81
CA LYS A 37 -18.53 -11.22 11.08
C LYS A 37 -18.87 -9.93 11.82
N LYS A 38 -19.74 -10.01 12.84
CA LYS A 38 -20.13 -8.85 13.66
C LYS A 38 -19.10 -8.51 14.72
N THR A 39 -18.21 -9.45 15.07
CA THR A 39 -17.24 -9.26 16.15
C THR A 39 -16.11 -8.33 15.75
N SER A 40 -15.61 -7.56 16.71
CA SER A 40 -14.42 -6.72 16.52
C SER A 40 -13.19 -7.57 16.20
N PHE A 41 -13.10 -8.78 16.76
CA PHE A 41 -12.01 -9.73 16.51
C PHE A 41 -11.99 -10.24 15.08
N HIS A 42 -13.16 -10.54 14.47
CA HIS A 42 -13.22 -10.89 13.05
C HIS A 42 -12.66 -9.76 12.17
N ARG A 43 -13.06 -8.50 12.43
CA ARG A 43 -12.56 -7.33 11.69
C ARG A 43 -11.05 -7.12 11.86
N PHE A 44 -10.56 -7.30 13.09
CA PHE A 44 -9.13 -7.26 13.39
C PHE A 44 -8.36 -8.27 12.53
N LEU A 45 -8.83 -9.52 12.46
CA LEU A 45 -8.17 -10.56 11.67
C LEU A 45 -8.26 -10.32 10.17
N ILE A 46 -9.38 -9.80 9.66
CA ILE A 46 -9.49 -9.41 8.24
C ILE A 46 -8.46 -8.34 7.88
N GLU A 47 -8.28 -7.33 8.74
CA GLU A 47 -7.31 -6.25 8.55
C GLU A 47 -5.87 -6.77 8.64
N LEU A 48 -5.58 -7.64 9.61
CA LEU A 48 -4.28 -8.27 9.77
C LEU A 48 -3.90 -9.11 8.54
N ILE A 49 -4.82 -9.97 8.06
CA ILE A 49 -4.58 -10.81 6.88
C ILE A 49 -4.44 -9.95 5.62
N GLY A 50 -5.27 -8.92 5.46
CA GLY A 50 -5.18 -7.97 4.35
C GLY A 50 -3.83 -7.27 4.30
N THR A 51 -3.41 -6.71 5.43
CA THR A 51 -2.14 -5.97 5.53
C THR A 51 -0.93 -6.88 5.35
N ALA A 52 -0.92 -8.06 5.98
CA ALA A 52 0.15 -9.05 5.82
C ALA A 52 0.27 -9.48 4.35
N GLN A 53 -0.87 -9.75 3.67
CA GLN A 53 -0.87 -10.10 2.25
C GLN A 53 -0.26 -8.99 1.38
N ILE A 54 -0.68 -7.74 1.58
CA ILE A 54 -0.16 -6.59 0.81
C ILE A 54 1.35 -6.45 1.03
N CYS A 55 1.78 -6.33 2.28
CA CYS A 55 3.19 -6.08 2.60
C CYS A 55 4.09 -7.24 2.15
N THR A 56 3.64 -8.49 2.29
CA THR A 56 4.40 -9.67 1.83
C THR A 56 4.60 -9.62 0.31
N CYS A 57 3.57 -9.29 -0.46
CA CYS A 57 3.72 -9.11 -1.91
C CYS A 57 4.64 -7.93 -2.27
N VAL A 58 4.66 -6.86 -1.48
CA VAL A 58 5.53 -5.71 -1.76
C VAL A 58 7.02 -6.07 -1.61
N PHE A 59 7.39 -7.00 -0.72
CA PHE A 59 8.77 -7.49 -0.66
C PHE A 59 9.21 -8.16 -1.97
N GLU A 60 8.33 -8.95 -2.59
CA GLU A 60 8.61 -9.63 -3.85
C GLU A 60 8.66 -8.67 -5.05
N ASN A 61 8.04 -7.49 -4.96
CA ASN A 61 8.14 -6.48 -6.01
C ASN A 61 9.59 -6.01 -6.25
N ALA A 62 10.49 -6.12 -5.26
CA ALA A 62 11.91 -5.83 -5.45
C ALA A 62 12.55 -6.74 -6.50
N VAL A 63 12.19 -8.03 -6.52
CA VAL A 63 12.62 -9.01 -7.53
C VAL A 63 12.16 -8.57 -8.93
N ILE A 64 10.91 -8.11 -9.04
CA ILE A 64 10.34 -7.66 -10.32
C ILE A 64 11.11 -6.43 -10.85
N VAL A 65 11.36 -5.44 -9.99
CA VAL A 65 12.10 -4.23 -10.38
C VAL A 65 13.52 -4.56 -10.82
N GLN A 66 14.22 -5.42 -10.08
CA GLN A 66 15.62 -5.77 -10.35
C GLN A 66 15.82 -6.52 -11.68
N HIS A 67 14.91 -7.43 -12.02
CA HIS A 67 15.07 -8.28 -13.21
C HIS A 67 14.28 -7.80 -14.43
N TYR A 68 13.18 -7.07 -14.25
CA TYR A 68 12.26 -6.69 -15.35
C TYR A 68 11.93 -5.19 -15.41
N GLY A 69 12.50 -4.40 -14.50
CA GLY A 69 12.38 -2.95 -14.48
C GLY A 69 11.01 -2.43 -14.02
N VAL A 70 10.88 -1.10 -14.04
CA VAL A 70 9.75 -0.39 -13.45
C VAL A 70 8.44 -0.57 -14.22
N SER A 71 8.50 -0.81 -15.54
CA SER A 71 7.31 -1.10 -16.35
C SER A 71 6.65 -2.42 -15.92
N SER A 72 7.43 -3.44 -15.62
CA SER A 72 6.92 -4.72 -15.12
C SER A 72 6.40 -4.59 -13.69
N PHE A 73 7.07 -3.79 -12.84
CA PHE A 73 6.57 -3.45 -11.51
C PHE A 73 5.20 -2.75 -11.58
N PHE A 74 5.01 -1.81 -12.51
CA PHE A 74 3.73 -1.14 -12.72
C PHE A 74 2.62 -2.15 -13.02
N ILE A 75 2.87 -3.07 -13.96
CA ILE A 75 1.90 -4.10 -14.37
C ILE A 75 1.60 -5.03 -13.19
N ALA A 76 2.63 -5.58 -12.53
CA ALA A 76 2.49 -6.50 -11.41
C ALA A 76 1.71 -5.86 -10.25
N THR A 77 2.08 -4.64 -9.85
CA THR A 77 1.41 -3.90 -8.77
C THR A 77 -0.03 -3.55 -9.12
N THR A 78 -0.32 -3.21 -10.39
CA THR A 78 -1.69 -2.96 -10.86
C THR A 78 -2.55 -4.23 -10.75
N VAL A 79 -2.03 -5.37 -11.20
CA VAL A 79 -2.73 -6.66 -11.13
C VAL A 79 -2.95 -7.09 -9.67
N LEU A 80 -1.93 -6.99 -8.83
CA LEU A 80 -2.04 -7.30 -7.41
C LEU A 80 -3.07 -6.39 -6.72
N GLY A 81 -3.03 -5.08 -6.97
CA GLY A 81 -3.99 -4.14 -6.40
C GLY A 81 -5.43 -4.41 -6.85
N PHE A 82 -5.64 -4.85 -8.09
CA PHE A 82 -6.96 -5.31 -8.54
C PHE A 82 -7.44 -6.56 -7.78
N ILE A 83 -6.56 -7.54 -7.59
CA ILE A 83 -6.87 -8.74 -6.81
C ILE A 83 -7.19 -8.36 -5.37
N PHE A 84 -6.42 -7.46 -4.76
CA PHE A 84 -6.64 -6.97 -3.41
C PHE A 84 -7.99 -6.25 -3.27
N SER A 85 -8.31 -5.36 -4.21
CA SER A 85 -9.62 -4.68 -4.25
C SER A 85 -10.79 -5.67 -4.39
N SER A 86 -10.57 -6.82 -5.01
CA SER A 86 -11.60 -7.84 -5.24
C SER A 86 -11.72 -8.86 -4.10
N THR A 87 -10.64 -9.09 -3.33
CA THR A 87 -10.57 -10.17 -2.32
C THR A 87 -10.45 -9.69 -0.87
N GLY A 88 -10.15 -8.40 -0.66
CA GLY A 88 -9.80 -7.84 0.65
C GLY A 88 -10.92 -7.83 1.70
N ARG A 89 -12.18 -8.14 1.33
CA ARG A 89 -13.36 -8.19 2.24
C ARG A 89 -13.52 -6.94 3.12
N GLY A 90 -13.11 -5.78 2.62
CA GLY A 90 -13.20 -4.50 3.32
C GLY A 90 -12.06 -4.21 4.30
N SER A 91 -10.94 -4.94 4.22
CA SER A 91 -9.66 -4.50 4.81
C SER A 91 -9.21 -3.20 4.14
N TYR A 92 -8.71 -2.27 4.95
CA TYR A 92 -8.15 -1.01 4.49
C TYR A 92 -6.72 -1.19 3.97
N GLY A 93 -5.89 -1.95 4.68
CA GLY A 93 -4.47 -2.14 4.39
C GLY A 93 -3.64 -0.86 4.51
N THR A 94 -4.19 0.15 5.19
CA THR A 94 -3.60 1.49 5.34
C THR A 94 -4.24 2.22 6.52
N PRO A 95 -3.46 2.90 7.37
CA PRO A 95 -3.98 3.65 8.49
C PRO A 95 -4.56 5.00 8.03
N LEU A 96 -4.27 5.45 6.81
CA LEU A 96 -4.71 6.75 6.29
C LEU A 96 -6.23 6.87 6.26
N THR A 97 -6.93 5.80 5.83
CA THR A 97 -8.40 5.79 5.80
C THR A 97 -9.00 5.76 7.21
N PRO A 98 -8.60 4.87 8.13
CA PRO A 98 -9.01 4.93 9.54
C PRO A 98 -8.71 6.26 10.24
N ILE A 99 -7.57 6.92 9.97
CA ILE A 99 -7.24 8.25 10.50
C ILE A 99 -8.27 9.28 10.04
N GLU A 100 -8.58 9.31 8.75
CA GLU A 100 -9.62 10.20 8.21
C GLU A 100 -10.97 9.94 8.86
N MET A 101 -11.38 8.68 8.95
CA MET A 101 -12.65 8.29 9.55
C MET A 101 -12.73 8.68 11.02
N LEU A 102 -11.63 8.57 11.77
CA LEU A 102 -11.55 9.01 13.16
C LEU A 102 -11.71 10.53 13.26
N TYR A 103 -10.98 11.29 12.42
CA TYR A 103 -11.01 12.75 12.42
C TYR A 103 -12.41 13.31 12.12
N TYR A 104 -13.15 12.68 11.19
CA TYR A 104 -14.52 13.08 10.85
C TYR A 104 -15.60 12.42 11.70
N GLY A 105 -15.24 11.65 12.74
CA GLY A 105 -16.19 11.05 13.67
C GLY A 105 -16.99 9.86 13.13
N GLU A 106 -16.53 9.22 12.04
CA GLU A 106 -17.17 8.05 11.44
C GLU A 106 -16.86 6.74 12.21
N ILE A 107 -15.72 6.70 12.89
CA ILE A 107 -15.34 5.60 13.78
C ILE A 107 -14.93 6.11 15.17
N ARG A 108 -15.08 5.25 16.18
CA ARG A 108 -14.61 5.51 17.55
C ARG A 108 -13.11 5.21 17.64
N LEU A 109 -12.44 5.87 18.59
CA LEU A 109 -11.01 5.65 18.88
C LEU A 109 -10.67 4.18 19.12
N SER A 110 -11.52 3.42 19.83
CA SER A 110 -11.28 2.00 20.09
C SER A 110 -11.25 1.15 18.81
N ARG A 111 -12.09 1.48 17.82
CA ARG A 111 -12.08 0.80 16.51
C ARG A 111 -10.87 1.23 15.68
N PHE A 112 -10.49 2.50 15.73
CA PHE A 112 -9.27 2.98 15.08
C PHE A 112 -8.02 2.25 15.61
N LEU A 113 -7.84 2.19 16.94
CA LEU A 113 -6.70 1.50 17.55
C LEU A 113 -6.67 0.00 17.20
N LEU A 114 -7.84 -0.62 17.05
CA LEU A 114 -7.95 -2.01 16.61
C LEU A 114 -7.43 -2.20 15.17
N PHE A 115 -7.81 -1.32 14.24
CA PHE A 115 -7.30 -1.39 12.87
C PHE A 115 -5.80 -1.09 12.82
N LEU A 116 -5.35 -0.03 13.49
CA LEU A 116 -3.94 0.33 13.53
C LEU A 116 -3.09 -0.80 14.12
N LEU A 117 -3.55 -1.47 15.18
CA LEU A 117 -2.84 -2.61 15.75
C LEU A 117 -2.79 -3.79 14.77
N ALA A 118 -3.90 -4.09 14.09
CA ALA A 118 -3.96 -5.16 13.10
C ALA A 118 -3.01 -4.92 11.93
N GLU A 119 -2.96 -3.68 11.44
CA GLU A 119 -2.11 -3.26 10.35
C GLU A 119 -0.62 -3.31 10.74
N MET A 120 -0.26 -2.79 11.92
CA MET A 120 1.10 -2.86 12.44
C MET A 120 1.57 -4.31 12.62
N MET A 121 0.72 -5.18 13.15
CA MET A 121 1.02 -6.60 13.29
C MET A 121 1.13 -7.29 11.93
N GLY A 122 0.23 -7.00 11.00
CA GLY A 122 0.27 -7.54 9.64
C GLY A 122 1.55 -7.15 8.90
N GLY A 123 1.94 -5.87 8.97
CA GLY A 123 3.17 -5.36 8.38
C GLY A 123 4.44 -5.94 9.01
N ALA A 124 4.46 -6.13 10.34
CA ALA A 124 5.59 -6.75 11.03
C ALA A 124 5.74 -8.25 10.69
N ILE A 125 4.63 -8.99 10.63
CA ILE A 125 4.63 -10.42 10.30
C ILE A 125 4.99 -10.66 8.83
N ALA A 126 4.65 -9.72 7.94
CA ALA A 126 4.92 -9.83 6.50
C ALA A 126 6.40 -10.08 6.18
N TRP A 127 7.31 -9.43 6.90
CA TRP A 127 8.75 -9.67 6.78
C TRP A 127 9.12 -11.15 7.01
N HIS A 128 8.59 -11.73 8.08
CA HIS A 128 8.84 -13.13 8.42
C HIS A 128 8.26 -14.09 7.38
N ILE A 129 7.04 -13.81 6.90
CA ILE A 129 6.41 -14.61 5.83
C ILE A 129 7.26 -14.53 4.57
N ALA A 130 7.67 -13.33 4.16
CA ALA A 130 8.47 -13.11 2.97
C ALA A 130 9.79 -13.90 3.01
N ARG A 131 10.51 -13.78 4.13
CA ARG A 131 11.76 -14.49 4.34
C ARG A 131 11.58 -16.02 4.36
N THR A 132 10.50 -16.53 4.97
CA THR A 132 10.19 -17.97 4.96
C THR A 132 9.88 -18.46 3.55
N LEU A 133 9.13 -17.69 2.75
CA LEU A 133 8.85 -18.04 1.36
C LEU A 133 10.12 -18.07 0.53
N TRP A 134 10.99 -17.07 0.65
CA TRP A 134 12.30 -17.08 0.00
C TRP A 134 13.14 -18.29 0.41
N PHE A 135 13.18 -18.61 1.71
CA PHE A 135 13.88 -19.79 2.25
C PHE A 135 13.40 -21.11 1.63
N HIS A 136 12.09 -21.30 1.48
CA HIS A 136 11.56 -22.54 0.88
C HIS A 136 11.76 -22.64 -0.63
N SER A 137 12.12 -21.53 -1.27
CA SER A 137 12.36 -21.46 -2.71
C SER A 137 13.84 -21.37 -3.11
N LEU A 138 14.76 -21.46 -2.14
CA LEU A 138 16.21 -21.31 -2.37
C LEU A 138 16.76 -22.28 -3.42
N GLN A 139 16.25 -23.52 -3.43
CA GLN A 139 16.70 -24.55 -4.38
C GLN A 139 16.22 -24.31 -5.82
N TYR A 140 15.21 -23.44 -6.00
CA TYR A 140 14.55 -23.21 -7.28
C TYR A 140 14.83 -21.81 -7.86
N SER A 141 15.26 -20.85 -7.04
CA SER A 141 15.48 -19.47 -7.44
C SER A 141 16.74 -18.89 -6.79
N GLN A 142 17.76 -18.63 -7.62
CA GLN A 142 18.97 -17.91 -7.20
C GLN A 142 18.63 -16.51 -6.68
N THR A 143 17.67 -15.81 -7.29
CA THR A 143 17.21 -14.51 -6.83
C THR A 143 16.63 -14.57 -5.41
N HIS A 144 15.87 -15.62 -5.06
CA HIS A 144 15.34 -15.74 -3.70
C HIS A 144 16.44 -16.08 -2.68
N MET A 145 17.52 -16.73 -3.11
CA MET A 145 18.72 -16.90 -2.30
C MET A 145 19.41 -15.57 -2.01
N GLU A 146 19.60 -14.73 -3.02
CA GLU A 146 20.13 -13.39 -2.85
C GLU A 146 19.25 -12.54 -1.93
N MET A 147 17.93 -12.55 -2.12
CA MET A 147 16.99 -11.86 -1.23
C MET A 147 17.08 -12.36 0.21
N PHE A 148 17.10 -13.67 0.43
CA PHE A 148 17.20 -14.25 1.78
C PHE A 148 18.52 -13.93 2.50
N VAL A 149 19.64 -13.88 1.76
CA VAL A 149 20.97 -13.58 2.32
C VAL A 149 21.13 -12.08 2.57
N ASN A 150 20.80 -11.24 1.59
CA ASN A 150 21.01 -9.79 1.67
C ASN A 150 20.06 -9.13 2.66
N SER A 151 18.84 -9.64 2.78
CA SER A 151 17.85 -9.07 3.69
C SER A 151 18.19 -9.16 5.18
N GLN A 152 19.18 -9.97 5.57
CA GLN A 152 19.64 -10.05 6.96
C GLN A 152 20.68 -8.99 7.30
N ASN A 153 21.41 -8.47 6.30
CA ASN A 153 22.65 -7.73 6.53
C ASN A 153 22.70 -6.37 5.81
N THR A 154 21.82 -6.11 4.86
CA THR A 154 21.85 -4.91 4.03
C THR A 154 20.44 -4.38 3.79
N CYS A 155 19.99 -3.47 4.65
CA CYS A 155 18.87 -2.59 4.35
C CYS A 155 19.30 -1.12 4.53
N SER A 156 19.13 -0.34 3.47
CA SER A 156 19.44 1.09 3.43
C SER A 156 18.37 1.82 2.63
N ILE A 157 17.91 2.95 3.14
CA ILE A 157 16.97 3.83 2.46
C ILE A 157 17.77 4.70 1.49
N VAL A 158 17.39 4.67 0.21
CA VAL A 158 18.04 5.40 -0.87
C VAL A 158 17.08 6.40 -1.50
N HIS A 159 17.46 7.68 -1.43
CA HIS A 159 16.75 8.77 -2.09
C HIS A 159 17.55 9.24 -3.30
N GLN A 160 16.89 9.41 -4.45
CA GLN A 160 17.49 9.90 -5.69
C GLN A 160 17.46 11.43 -5.80
N ARG A 161 16.80 12.10 -4.85
CA ARG A 161 16.57 13.54 -4.81
C ARG A 161 16.80 14.08 -3.42
N ASP A 162 16.88 15.41 -3.34
CA ASP A 162 16.98 16.11 -2.07
C ASP A 162 15.81 15.76 -1.15
N PHE A 163 16.10 15.66 0.15
CA PHE A 163 15.15 15.24 1.16
C PHE A 163 13.85 16.06 1.16
N LEU A 164 13.92 17.36 0.87
CA LEU A 164 12.74 18.22 0.75
C LEU A 164 11.80 17.81 -0.40
N ILE A 165 12.36 17.34 -1.52
CA ILE A 165 11.57 16.85 -2.66
C ILE A 165 10.87 15.54 -2.28
N VAL A 166 11.57 14.65 -1.55
CA VAL A 166 10.98 13.39 -1.06
C VAL A 166 9.82 13.66 -0.10
N LEU A 167 10.01 14.57 0.88
CA LEU A 167 8.94 15.00 1.78
C LEU A 167 7.74 15.56 1.02
N ALA A 168 7.99 16.44 0.04
CA ALA A 168 6.94 17.02 -0.78
C ALA A 168 6.21 15.95 -1.61
N TYR A 169 6.93 14.94 -2.09
CA TYR A 169 6.36 13.83 -2.84
C TYR A 169 5.45 12.95 -1.99
N GLU A 170 5.83 12.62 -0.74
CA GLU A 170 4.96 11.88 0.18
C GLU A 170 3.64 12.62 0.43
N ILE A 171 3.69 13.94 0.65
CA ILE A 171 2.50 14.78 0.80
C ILE A 171 1.68 14.80 -0.50
N ALA A 172 2.32 15.11 -1.62
CA ALA A 172 1.65 15.28 -2.91
C ALA A 172 1.03 13.98 -3.43
N GLY A 173 1.74 12.85 -3.27
CA GLY A 173 1.28 11.52 -3.66
C GLY A 173 0.05 11.10 -2.88
N CYS A 174 0.07 11.19 -1.55
CA CYS A 174 -1.10 10.86 -0.71
C CYS A 174 -2.26 11.83 -0.94
N PHE A 175 -1.98 13.11 -1.16
CA PHE A 175 -2.98 14.09 -1.58
C PHE A 175 -3.64 13.71 -2.91
N ALA A 176 -2.85 13.32 -3.90
CA ALA A 176 -3.33 12.92 -5.22
C ALA A 176 -4.16 11.64 -5.12
N MET A 177 -3.70 10.62 -4.39
CA MET A 177 -4.48 9.41 -4.11
C MET A 177 -5.84 9.74 -3.51
N ARG A 178 -5.87 10.48 -2.40
CA ARG A 178 -7.14 10.79 -1.75
C ARG A 178 -8.04 11.67 -2.60
N SER A 179 -7.47 12.51 -3.46
CA SER A 179 -8.18 13.37 -4.40
C SER A 179 -8.80 12.60 -5.56
N VAL A 180 -8.07 11.67 -6.16
CA VAL A 180 -8.46 11.00 -7.40
C VAL A 180 -9.37 9.81 -7.12
N LEU A 181 -9.00 8.93 -6.18
CA LEU A 181 -9.67 7.64 -5.97
C LEU A 181 -11.20 7.73 -5.77
N PRO A 182 -11.75 8.65 -4.95
CA PRO A 182 -13.19 8.74 -4.75
C PRO A 182 -13.96 9.31 -5.96
N ARG A 183 -13.26 9.91 -6.92
CA ARG A 183 -13.87 10.46 -8.15
C ARG A 183 -13.93 9.44 -9.27
N LEU A 184 -13.29 8.28 -9.10
CA LEU A 184 -13.34 7.21 -10.09
C LEU A 184 -14.76 6.63 -10.15
N PRO A 185 -15.33 6.43 -11.36
CA PRO A 185 -16.65 5.83 -11.48
C PRO A 185 -16.65 4.40 -10.91
N ALA A 186 -17.68 4.05 -10.14
CA ALA A 186 -17.75 2.77 -9.41
C ALA A 186 -17.51 1.53 -10.30
N ASN A 187 -17.94 1.58 -11.57
CA ASN A 187 -17.82 0.47 -12.52
C ASN A 187 -16.36 0.19 -12.94
N VAL A 188 -15.53 1.23 -12.99
CA VAL A 188 -14.12 1.14 -13.43
C VAL A 188 -13.12 1.38 -12.31
N GLY A 189 -13.57 1.90 -11.17
CA GLY A 189 -12.72 2.28 -10.03
C GLY A 189 -11.88 1.12 -9.52
N LYS A 190 -12.41 -0.11 -9.51
CA LYS A 190 -11.67 -1.31 -9.11
C LYS A 190 -10.46 -1.63 -9.99
N TYR A 191 -10.43 -1.15 -11.24
CA TYR A 191 -9.31 -1.32 -12.17
C TYR A 191 -8.39 -0.10 -12.20
N LEU A 192 -8.98 1.10 -12.24
CA LEU A 192 -8.23 2.35 -12.36
C LEU A 192 -7.55 2.78 -11.07
N ALA A 193 -8.12 2.46 -9.90
CA ALA A 193 -7.50 2.81 -8.61
C ALA A 193 -6.15 2.10 -8.41
N PRO A 194 -6.04 0.76 -8.59
CA PRO A 194 -4.75 0.08 -8.56
C PRO A 194 -3.73 0.63 -9.55
N ALA A 195 -4.15 0.90 -10.79
CA ALA A 195 -3.28 1.44 -11.83
C ALA A 195 -2.76 2.83 -11.46
N PHE A 196 -3.61 3.69 -10.91
CA PHE A 196 -3.21 5.02 -10.46
C PHE A 196 -2.20 4.95 -9.31
N ILE A 197 -2.46 4.11 -8.30
CA ILE A 197 -1.54 3.92 -7.16
C ILE A 197 -0.21 3.35 -7.65
N ALA A 198 -0.24 2.32 -8.50
CA ALA A 198 0.96 1.74 -9.10
C ALA A 198 1.77 2.78 -9.89
N SER A 199 1.11 3.70 -10.61
CA SER A 199 1.80 4.76 -11.35
C SER A 199 2.58 5.71 -10.44
N LEU A 200 2.06 6.00 -9.24
CA LEU A 200 2.77 6.82 -8.25
C LEU A 200 4.01 6.08 -7.76
N PHE A 201 3.87 4.83 -7.29
CA PHE A 201 5.02 4.04 -6.88
C PHE A 201 6.07 3.87 -7.98
N SER A 202 5.65 3.61 -9.22
CA SER A 202 6.55 3.56 -10.39
C SER A 202 7.28 4.88 -10.62
N PHE A 203 6.57 6.01 -10.52
CA PHE A 203 7.19 7.32 -10.61
C PHE A 203 8.23 7.53 -9.50
N SER A 204 7.92 7.11 -8.28
CA SER A 204 8.87 7.22 -7.17
C SER A 204 10.14 6.43 -7.44
N ILE A 205 10.04 5.16 -7.87
CA ILE A 205 11.19 4.32 -8.15
C ILE A 205 12.10 4.96 -9.22
N LEU A 206 11.54 5.65 -10.21
CA LEU A 206 12.31 6.28 -11.29
C LEU A 206 12.93 7.63 -10.94
N PHE A 207 12.30 8.41 -10.05
CA PHE A 207 12.64 9.83 -9.90
C PHE A 207 12.88 10.30 -8.48
N ILE A 208 12.38 9.59 -7.47
CA ILE A 208 12.40 10.03 -6.06
C ILE A 208 13.26 9.07 -5.22
N GLY A 209 13.16 7.76 -5.44
CA GLY A 209 13.76 6.71 -4.63
C GLY A 209 12.73 5.98 -3.78
N ASP A 210 13.14 5.58 -2.58
CA ASP A 210 12.32 4.83 -1.63
C ASP A 210 11.19 5.68 -1.04
N SER A 211 10.02 5.67 -1.68
CA SER A 211 8.79 6.25 -1.12
C SER A 211 7.93 5.21 -0.42
N GLY A 212 7.27 5.63 0.64
CA GLY A 212 6.24 4.88 1.33
C GLY A 212 4.88 5.05 0.69
N LEU A 213 4.40 6.30 0.54
CA LEU A 213 3.00 6.69 0.24
C LEU A 213 1.92 6.05 1.15
N ASP A 214 2.32 5.16 2.03
CA ASP A 214 1.53 4.45 3.01
C ASP A 214 2.42 4.18 4.25
N PRO A 215 1.99 4.59 5.45
CA PRO A 215 2.81 4.45 6.65
C PRO A 215 3.14 3.01 7.04
N ILE A 216 2.24 2.05 6.77
CA ILE A 216 2.43 0.65 7.18
C ILE A 216 3.32 -0.08 6.18
N VAL A 217 3.14 0.16 4.89
CA VAL A 217 4.05 -0.36 3.85
C VAL A 217 5.46 0.16 4.08
N ALA A 218 5.62 1.47 4.30
CA ALA A 218 6.92 2.06 4.60
C ALA A 218 7.54 1.47 5.87
N SER A 219 6.74 1.30 6.93
CA SER A 219 7.24 0.71 8.18
C SER A 219 7.63 -0.75 8.02
N SER A 220 6.92 -1.52 7.19
CA SER A 220 7.24 -2.92 6.91
C SER A 220 8.55 -3.05 6.14
N LEU A 221 8.79 -2.18 5.15
CA LEU A 221 9.96 -2.27 4.26
C LEU A 221 11.22 -1.62 4.83
N PHE A 222 11.08 -0.47 5.49
CA PHE A 222 12.20 0.46 5.70
C PHE A 222 12.49 0.75 7.17
N PHE A 223 11.59 0.41 8.09
CA PHE A 223 11.80 0.75 9.51
C PHE A 223 12.97 -0.06 10.08
N GLY A 224 13.95 0.65 10.66
CA GLY A 224 15.18 0.05 11.17
C GLY A 224 16.30 -0.09 10.14
N CYS A 225 16.04 0.26 8.87
CA CYS A 225 17.07 0.33 7.85
C CYS A 225 17.99 1.54 8.05
N SER A 226 19.23 1.43 7.58
CA SER A 226 20.19 2.53 7.62
C SER A 226 19.79 3.67 6.66
N GLY A 227 20.28 4.88 6.90
CA GLY A 227 20.04 6.05 6.03
C GLY A 227 19.09 7.11 6.58
N LEU A 228 18.26 6.77 7.59
CA LEU A 228 17.38 7.75 8.23
C LEU A 228 17.22 7.46 9.73
N SER A 229 17.31 8.50 10.57
CA SER A 229 17.00 8.34 12.00
C SER A 229 15.51 8.07 12.21
N ALA A 230 15.12 7.43 13.31
CA ALA A 230 13.72 7.13 13.62
C ALA A 230 12.79 8.36 13.60
N GLN A 231 13.27 9.53 14.05
CA GLN A 231 12.48 10.77 14.05
C GLN A 231 12.17 11.23 12.63
N TRP A 232 13.19 11.27 11.77
CA TRP A 232 13.05 11.63 10.37
C TRP A 232 12.22 10.60 9.59
N PHE A 233 12.31 9.32 9.95
CA PHE A 233 11.45 8.27 9.40
C PHE A 233 9.97 8.52 9.69
N ILE A 234 9.64 8.82 10.96
CA ILE A 234 8.26 9.12 11.36
C ILE A 234 7.77 10.38 10.65
N LEU A 235 8.61 11.43 10.55
CA LEU A 235 8.23 12.63 9.80
C LEU A 235 7.91 12.30 8.33
N LEU A 236 8.81 11.59 7.66
CA LEU A 236 8.72 11.33 6.23
C LEU A 236 7.60 10.35 5.87
N TYR A 237 7.49 9.21 6.56
CA TYR A 237 6.61 8.13 6.14
C TYR A 237 5.31 8.02 6.95
N TRP A 238 5.19 8.75 8.07
CA TRP A 238 3.92 8.80 8.83
C TRP A 238 3.26 10.16 8.71
N VAL A 239 3.98 11.24 9.07
CA VAL A 239 3.38 12.58 9.14
C VAL A 239 3.06 13.11 7.74
N CYS A 240 4.01 13.08 6.80
CA CYS A 240 3.79 13.59 5.45
C CYS A 240 2.63 12.91 4.69
N PRO A 241 2.53 11.57 4.67
CA PRO A 241 1.39 10.87 4.08
C PRO A 241 0.05 11.26 4.70
N VAL A 242 -0.03 11.34 6.03
CA VAL A 242 -1.24 11.76 6.75
C VAL A 242 -1.64 13.18 6.38
N VAL A 243 -0.69 14.12 6.35
CA VAL A 243 -0.94 15.51 5.95
C VAL A 243 -1.49 15.57 4.53
N GLY A 244 -0.84 14.90 3.58
CA GLY A 244 -1.28 14.83 2.19
C GLY A 244 -2.69 14.25 2.04
N TRP A 245 -2.93 13.11 2.67
CA TRP A 245 -4.24 12.44 2.66
C TRP A 245 -5.34 13.33 3.24
N MET A 246 -5.12 13.92 4.42
CA MET A 246 -6.11 14.77 5.09
C MET A 246 -6.40 16.07 4.32
N LEU A 247 -5.41 16.66 3.64
CA LEU A 247 -5.62 17.77 2.71
C LEU A 247 -6.57 17.37 1.57
N GLY A 248 -6.37 16.18 0.98
CA GLY A 248 -7.24 15.65 -0.07
C GLY A 248 -8.66 15.38 0.43
N ALA A 249 -8.79 14.79 1.63
CA ALA A 249 -10.07 14.54 2.28
C ALA A 249 -10.83 15.84 2.54
N TYR A 250 -10.14 16.86 3.06
CA TYR A 250 -10.72 18.18 3.34
C TYR A 250 -11.26 18.86 2.08
N ILE A 251 -10.52 18.82 0.97
CA ILE A 251 -11.00 19.40 -0.31
C ILE A 251 -12.21 18.62 -0.85
N ASN A 252 -12.17 17.30 -0.79
CA ASN A 252 -13.21 16.45 -1.37
C ASN A 252 -14.52 16.44 -0.58
N ARG A 253 -14.44 16.57 0.74
CA ARG A 253 -15.62 16.60 1.62
C ARG A 253 -16.30 17.96 1.65
N ARG A 254 -15.69 19.02 1.09
CA ARG A 254 -16.39 20.29 0.87
C ARG A 254 -17.55 20.05 -0.10
N PRO A 255 -18.78 20.47 0.21
CA PRO A 255 -19.87 20.37 -0.74
C PRO A 255 -19.49 21.18 -1.98
N LEU A 256 -19.43 20.51 -3.14
CA LEU A 256 -19.35 21.21 -4.43
C LEU A 256 -20.49 22.23 -4.44
N LYS A 257 -20.15 23.52 -4.45
CA LYS A 257 -21.15 24.57 -4.62
C LYS A 257 -21.87 24.25 -5.93
N SER A 258 -23.12 23.82 -5.83
CA SER A 258 -23.95 23.53 -7.00
C SER A 258 -23.85 24.70 -8.00
N PRO A 259 -23.67 24.46 -9.30
CA PRO A 259 -23.68 25.51 -10.33
C PRO A 259 -24.92 26.42 -10.23
N LYS A 260 -26.03 25.90 -9.66
CA LYS A 260 -27.26 26.66 -9.40
C LYS A 260 -27.09 27.74 -8.33
N LYS A 261 -26.22 27.55 -7.32
CA LYS A 261 -25.93 28.56 -6.28
C LYS A 261 -25.00 29.66 -6.79
N LEU A 262 -24.08 29.36 -7.72
CA LEU A 262 -23.23 30.36 -8.38
C LEU A 262 -24.04 31.26 -9.32
N LYS A 263 -24.97 30.71 -10.11
CA LYS A 263 -25.87 31.53 -10.95
C LYS A 263 -26.80 32.43 -10.11
N ARG A 264 -27.31 31.96 -8.97
CA ARG A 264 -28.11 32.78 -8.03
C ARG A 264 -27.30 33.87 -7.34
N ALA A 265 -26.04 33.62 -6.99
CA ALA A 265 -25.16 34.61 -6.38
C ALA A 265 -24.68 35.68 -7.38
N ALA A 266 -24.51 35.32 -8.66
CA ALA A 266 -24.22 36.28 -9.73
C ALA A 266 -25.43 37.18 -10.03
N LYS A 267 -26.64 36.63 -10.06
CA LYS A 267 -27.87 37.40 -10.30
C LYS A 267 -28.22 38.36 -9.15
N LYS A 268 -27.83 38.03 -7.91
CA LYS A 268 -28.06 38.89 -6.73
C LYS A 268 -27.02 40.01 -6.54
N LYS A 269 -25.99 40.07 -7.39
CA LYS A 269 -24.99 41.15 -7.42
C LYS A 269 -25.22 42.14 -8.57
N SER A 270 -26.24 41.88 -9.40
CA SER A 270 -26.61 42.71 -10.56
C SER A 270 -27.95 43.43 -10.38
N GLU A 271 -28.52 43.38 -9.17
CA GLU A 271 -29.61 44.24 -8.68
C GLU A 271 -29.03 45.14 -7.58
#